data_AF-A0A7W8U7E4-F1
#
_entry.id   AF-A0A7W8U7E4-F1
#
_cell.length_a   1.000
_cell.length_b   1.000
_cell.length_c   1.000
_cell.angle_alpha   90.00
_cell.angle_beta   90.00
_cell.angle_gamma   90.00
#
_symmetry.space_group_name_H-M   'P 1'
#
loop_
_entity.id
_entity.type
_entity.pdbx_description
1 polymer ?
#
loop_
_entity_poly.entity_id
_entity_poly.type
_entity_poly.pdbx_seq_one_letter_code
_entity_poly.pdbx_strand_id
1 'polypeptide(L)'
;MMLGRNVVASVLILALAGPVAADQVVLLPSCALSGATSVTIGGQPALRMSDVVNCPPELYEIVPSISIEGQPVVHFRSGAGAKGDCAAKGDPTVALEGEAAQRLGDVTCTGK
;
A
#
# COMPACT_ATOMS: atom_id res chain seq x y z
N MET A 1 -22.13 44.68 -57.36
CA MET A 1 -20.98 43.81 -57.72
C MET A 1 -20.31 43.42 -56.41
N MET A 2 -20.64 42.21 -55.89
CA MET A 2 -19.68 41.10 -55.70
C MET A 2 -18.44 41.55 -54.93
N LEU A 3 -18.17 41.06 -53.72
CA LEU A 3 -17.69 39.69 -53.55
C LEU A 3 -17.71 39.29 -52.07
N GLY A 4 -18.54 38.30 -51.73
CA GLY A 4 -18.45 37.58 -50.47
C GLY A 4 -17.19 36.72 -50.45
N ARG A 5 -16.53 36.63 -49.30
CA ARG A 5 -15.49 35.63 -49.05
C ARG A 5 -15.57 35.17 -47.60
N ASN A 6 -16.27 34.08 -47.39
CA ASN A 6 -16.29 33.33 -46.13
C ASN A 6 -14.87 32.81 -45.88
N VAL A 7 -14.18 33.33 -44.87
CA VAL A 7 -12.91 32.78 -44.40
C VAL A 7 -13.22 31.87 -43.22
N VAL A 8 -13.26 30.57 -43.50
CA VAL A 8 -13.29 29.51 -42.49
C VAL A 8 -11.89 29.45 -41.88
N ALA A 9 -11.72 30.00 -40.69
CA ALA A 9 -10.51 29.85 -39.90
C ALA A 9 -10.60 28.57 -39.07
N SER A 10 -10.19 27.44 -39.64
CA SER A 10 -9.97 26.21 -38.87
C SER A 10 -8.72 26.38 -38.02
N VAL A 11 -8.91 26.57 -36.72
CA VAL A 11 -7.81 26.56 -35.72
C VAL A 11 -7.43 25.10 -35.48
N LEU A 12 -6.25 24.70 -35.96
CA LEU A 12 -5.64 23.42 -35.63
C LEU A 12 -4.91 23.56 -34.29
N ILE A 13 -5.53 23.08 -33.20
CA ILE A 13 -4.89 23.01 -31.88
C ILE A 13 -4.02 21.74 -31.87
N LEU A 14 -2.72 21.90 -32.10
CA LEU A 14 -1.74 20.84 -31.83
C LEU A 14 -1.51 20.77 -30.32
N ALA A 15 -2.23 19.87 -29.65
CA ALA A 15 -1.93 19.53 -28.27
C ALA A 15 -0.63 18.72 -28.23
N LEU A 16 0.48 19.42 -27.97
CA LEU A 16 1.75 18.78 -27.62
C LEU A 16 1.60 18.22 -26.19
N ALA A 17 1.08 17.00 -26.09
CA ALA A 17 1.24 16.19 -24.89
C ALA A 17 2.71 15.82 -24.77
N GLY A 18 3.49 16.69 -24.13
CA GLY A 18 4.84 16.34 -23.68
C GLY A 18 4.74 15.15 -22.73
N PRO A 19 5.76 14.27 -22.67
CA PRO A 19 5.79 13.22 -21.67
C PRO A 19 5.81 13.91 -20.31
N VAL A 20 4.70 13.83 -19.60
CA VAL A 20 4.71 13.94 -18.14
C VAL A 20 5.63 12.83 -17.68
N ALA A 21 6.88 13.19 -17.39
CA ALA A 21 7.69 12.45 -16.45
C ALA A 21 6.94 12.55 -15.12
N ALA A 22 5.92 11.70 -14.97
CA ALA A 22 5.49 11.27 -13.66
C ALA A 22 6.76 10.68 -13.07
N ASP A 23 7.33 11.41 -12.11
CA ASP A 23 8.20 10.83 -11.10
C ASP A 23 7.45 9.58 -10.63
N GLN A 24 7.82 8.44 -11.20
CA GLN A 24 7.26 7.17 -10.82
C GLN A 24 7.86 6.93 -9.45
N VAL A 25 7.25 7.56 -8.44
CA VAL A 25 7.19 7.00 -7.10
C VAL A 25 6.67 5.60 -7.37
N VAL A 26 7.59 4.64 -7.42
CA VAL A 26 7.23 3.24 -7.46
C VAL A 26 6.51 3.05 -6.14
N LEU A 27 5.19 3.24 -6.18
CA LEU A 27 4.31 2.83 -5.11
C LEU A 27 4.48 1.33 -5.11
N LEU A 28 5.44 0.84 -4.32
CA LEU A 28 5.53 -0.56 -4.02
C LEU A 28 4.10 -0.97 -3.63
N PRO A 29 3.62 -2.12 -4.12
CA PRO A 29 2.35 -2.64 -3.65
C PRO A 29 2.36 -2.58 -2.13
N SER A 30 1.24 -2.18 -1.53
CA SER A 30 1.08 -2.14 -0.08
C SER A 30 1.76 -3.38 0.50
N CYS A 31 2.71 -3.17 1.42
CA CYS A 31 3.64 -4.24 1.78
C CYS A 31 2.87 -5.49 2.25
N ALA A 32 1.73 -5.26 2.94
CA ALA A 32 0.68 -6.23 3.12
C ALA A 32 -0.23 -6.28 1.88
N LEU A 33 -0.21 -7.41 1.16
CA LEU A 33 -1.01 -7.64 -0.05
C LEU A 33 -2.49 -7.94 0.27
N SER A 34 -2.75 -8.53 1.44
CA SER A 34 -4.06 -8.99 1.87
C SER A 34 -4.14 -9.08 3.39
N GLY A 35 -5.23 -9.62 3.91
CA GLY A 35 -5.33 -10.06 5.30
C GLY A 35 -6.05 -11.40 5.38
N ALA A 36 -6.21 -11.91 6.59
CA ALA A 36 -6.97 -13.12 6.88
C ALA A 36 -8.42 -13.01 6.38
N THR A 37 -8.99 -14.13 5.92
CA THR A 37 -10.36 -14.15 5.38
C THR A 37 -11.41 -14.49 6.43
N SER A 38 -11.05 -15.29 7.42
CA SER A 38 -11.96 -15.74 8.48
C SER A 38 -11.82 -14.98 9.80
N VAL A 39 -10.75 -14.20 9.99
CA VAL A 39 -10.45 -13.52 11.25
C VAL A 39 -10.31 -12.03 11.02
N THR A 40 -11.12 -11.26 11.75
CA THR A 40 -11.04 -9.80 11.78
C THR A 40 -10.78 -9.31 13.19
N ILE A 41 -10.08 -8.19 13.30
CA ILE A 41 -9.80 -7.48 14.54
C ILE A 41 -10.27 -6.05 14.31
N GLY A 42 -11.07 -5.48 15.21
CA GLY A 42 -11.61 -4.13 15.04
C GLY A 42 -12.32 -3.87 13.69
N GLY A 43 -12.87 -4.92 13.07
CA GLY A 43 -13.54 -4.87 11.77
C GLY A 43 -12.63 -4.88 10.54
N GLN A 44 -11.30 -4.98 10.69
CA GLN A 44 -10.36 -5.19 9.58
C GLN A 44 -9.78 -6.62 9.60
N PRO A 45 -9.42 -7.19 8.44
CA PRO A 45 -8.71 -8.46 8.37
C PRO A 45 -7.44 -8.47 9.23
N ALA A 46 -7.23 -9.54 10.00
CA ALA A 46 -5.98 -9.71 10.75
C ALA A 46 -4.79 -9.96 9.82
N LEU A 47 -3.59 -9.53 10.19
CA LEU A 47 -2.36 -9.82 9.43
C LEU A 47 -1.72 -11.14 9.86
N ARG A 48 -1.32 -11.94 8.87
CA ARG A 48 -0.55 -13.17 9.02
C ARG A 48 0.62 -13.20 8.05
N MET A 49 1.53 -14.15 8.23
CA MET A 49 2.76 -14.27 7.44
C MET A 49 2.58 -14.17 5.92
N SER A 50 1.62 -14.88 5.32
CA SER A 50 1.42 -14.85 3.86
C SER A 50 1.11 -13.47 3.31
N ASP A 51 0.53 -12.60 4.14
CA ASP A 51 0.09 -11.29 3.69
C ASP A 51 1.28 -10.36 3.43
N VAL A 52 2.44 -10.63 4.03
CA VAL A 52 3.53 -9.67 4.18
C VAL A 52 4.82 -10.05 3.45
N VAL A 53 4.72 -10.95 2.47
CA VAL A 53 5.84 -11.45 1.66
C VAL A 53 6.65 -10.34 0.96
N ASN A 54 6.02 -9.18 0.73
CA ASN A 54 6.66 -8.02 0.08
C ASN A 54 7.19 -6.98 1.08
N CYS A 55 6.87 -7.10 2.37
CA CYS A 55 7.39 -6.19 3.38
C CYS A 55 8.91 -6.40 3.61
N PRO A 56 9.61 -5.38 4.14
CA PRO A 56 10.99 -5.54 4.61
C PRO A 56 11.02 -6.54 5.79
N PRO A 57 11.67 -7.71 5.65
CA PRO A 57 11.67 -8.76 6.68
C PRO A 57 12.33 -8.35 8.00
N GLU A 58 13.18 -7.33 8.00
CA GLU A 58 13.81 -6.76 9.19
C GLU A 58 12.87 -5.86 10.01
N LEU A 59 11.70 -5.50 9.46
CA LEU A 59 10.72 -4.64 10.11
C LEU A 59 9.53 -5.41 10.69
N TYR A 60 9.53 -6.74 10.62
CA TYR A 60 8.53 -7.54 11.31
C TYR A 60 9.11 -8.78 11.98
N GLU A 61 8.44 -9.19 13.05
CA GLU A 61 8.74 -10.40 13.81
C GLU A 61 7.61 -11.41 13.62
N ILE A 62 8.00 -12.67 13.57
CA ILE A 62 7.09 -13.80 13.39
C ILE A 62 6.68 -14.27 14.76
N VAL A 63 5.37 -14.37 15.00
CA VAL A 63 4.80 -14.81 16.27
C VAL A 63 4.25 -16.22 16.10
N PRO A 64 5.04 -17.27 16.42
CA PRO A 64 4.62 -18.66 16.19
C PRO A 64 3.56 -19.14 17.17
N SER A 65 3.42 -18.49 18.33
CA SER A 65 2.46 -18.86 19.38
C SER A 65 1.00 -18.66 18.95
N ILE A 66 0.75 -17.80 17.97
CA ILE A 66 -0.58 -17.42 17.51
C ILE A 66 -0.70 -17.70 16.02
N SER A 67 -1.65 -18.56 15.66
CA SER A 67 -1.92 -18.92 14.28
C SER A 67 -3.30 -18.44 13.83
N ILE A 68 -3.34 -17.79 12.66
CA ILE A 68 -4.55 -17.41 11.95
C ILE A 68 -4.55 -18.13 10.61
N GLU A 69 -5.59 -18.93 10.37
CA GLU A 69 -5.76 -19.70 9.12
C GLU A 69 -4.51 -20.56 8.79
N GLY A 70 -3.93 -21.19 9.82
CA GLY A 70 -2.78 -22.08 9.68
C GLY A 70 -1.43 -21.38 9.55
N GLN A 71 -1.39 -20.06 9.68
CA GLN A 71 -0.17 -19.26 9.50
C GLN A 71 0.09 -18.39 10.74
N PRO A 72 1.36 -18.18 11.12
CA PRO A 72 1.67 -17.35 12.26
C PRO A 72 1.32 -15.88 11.98
N VAL A 73 0.96 -15.16 13.03
CA VAL A 73 0.80 -13.71 12.97
C VAL A 73 2.16 -13.02 12.94
N VAL A 74 2.15 -11.73 12.60
CA VAL A 74 3.36 -10.91 12.49
C VAL A 74 3.20 -9.61 13.27
N HIS A 75 4.29 -9.16 13.89
CA HIS A 75 4.38 -7.85 14.54
C HIS A 75 5.37 -6.97 13.80
N PHE A 76 4.90 -5.87 13.25
CA PHE A 76 5.66 -4.82 12.60
C PHE A 76 6.10 -3.76 13.57
N ARG A 77 7.31 -3.28 13.34
CA ARG A 77 7.84 -2.03 13.88
C ARG A 77 7.91 -0.98 12.77
N SER A 78 7.75 0.28 13.17
CA SER A 78 8.07 1.40 12.28
C SER A 78 9.59 1.51 12.11
N GLY A 79 10.06 1.84 10.91
CA GLY A 79 11.48 2.01 10.64
C GLY A 79 11.85 1.99 9.16
N ALA A 80 13.14 2.10 8.90
CA ALA A 80 13.72 2.01 7.57
C ALA A 80 14.23 0.59 7.29
N GLY A 81 13.92 0.05 6.12
CA GLY A 81 14.35 -1.26 5.65
C GLY A 81 14.89 -1.23 4.22
N ALA A 82 15.50 -2.33 3.81
CA ALA A 82 16.12 -2.53 2.50
C ALA A 82 15.10 -2.47 1.36
N LYS A 83 13.87 -2.92 1.60
CA LYS A 83 12.76 -2.85 0.62
C LYS A 83 11.93 -1.56 0.72
N GLY A 84 12.15 -0.74 1.74
CA GLY A 84 11.32 0.44 2.00
C GLY A 84 11.27 0.84 3.46
N ASP A 85 10.76 2.04 3.70
CA ASP A 85 10.49 2.56 5.02
C ASP A 85 9.02 2.30 5.38
N CYS A 86 8.75 1.80 6.58
CA CYS A 86 7.42 1.42 7.02
C CYS A 86 6.98 2.22 8.26
N ALA A 87 5.71 2.60 8.27
CA ALA A 87 4.99 3.04 9.45
C ALA A 87 4.00 1.94 9.86
N ALA A 88 4.02 1.58 11.13
CA ALA A 88 3.15 0.57 11.72
C ALA A 88 2.43 1.15 12.94
N LYS A 89 1.13 0.88 13.02
CA LYS A 89 0.29 1.09 14.19
C LYS A 89 -0.36 -0.24 14.57
N GLY A 90 -1.01 -0.32 15.72
CA GLY A 90 -1.79 -1.48 16.11
C GLY A 90 -3.20 -1.09 16.54
N ASP A 91 -4.06 -2.09 16.66
CA ASP A 91 -5.38 -1.96 17.24
C ASP A 91 -5.27 -1.52 18.72
N PRO A 92 -6.01 -0.48 19.15
CA PRO A 92 -5.89 0.03 20.51
C PRO A 92 -6.56 -0.84 21.57
N THR A 93 -7.30 -1.88 21.18
CA THR A 93 -8.14 -2.69 22.08
C THR A 93 -7.77 -4.16 22.11
N VAL A 94 -7.10 -4.65 21.06
CA VAL A 94 -6.72 -6.06 20.92
C VAL A 94 -5.21 -6.17 20.91
N ALA A 95 -4.68 -7.07 21.75
CA ALA A 95 -3.27 -7.38 21.82
C ALA A 95 -3.03 -8.86 21.51
N LEU A 96 -1.90 -9.14 20.87
CA LEU A 96 -1.36 -10.47 20.59
C LEU A 96 0.00 -10.54 21.30
N GLU A 97 0.16 -11.49 22.23
CA GLU A 97 1.36 -11.61 23.09
C GLU A 97 1.81 -10.31 23.80
N GLY A 98 0.87 -9.41 24.10
CA GLY A 98 1.16 -8.15 24.81
C GLY A 98 1.50 -6.98 23.89
N GLU A 99 1.61 -7.21 22.59
CA GLU A 99 1.74 -6.16 21.57
C GLU A 99 0.40 -5.87 20.89
N ALA A 100 0.17 -4.62 20.53
CA ALA A 100 -1.05 -4.22 19.84
C ALA A 100 -1.18 -5.00 18.52
N ALA A 101 -2.34 -5.62 18.30
CA ALA A 101 -2.60 -6.47 17.15
C ALA A 101 -2.61 -5.65 15.86
N GLN A 102 -2.03 -6.16 14.80
CA GLN A 102 -1.94 -5.44 13.54
C GLN A 102 -2.84 -6.07 12.48
N ARG A 103 -3.46 -5.20 11.70
CA ARG A 103 -4.52 -5.54 10.75
C ARG A 103 -4.16 -4.99 9.38
N LEU A 104 -4.86 -5.46 8.37
CA LEU A 104 -4.73 -4.91 7.03
C LEU A 104 -4.98 -3.39 7.07
N GLY A 105 -4.02 -2.62 6.57
CA GLY A 105 -4.04 -1.15 6.57
C GLY A 105 -3.40 -0.50 7.81
N ASP A 106 -2.97 -1.26 8.81
CA ASP A 106 -2.21 -0.73 9.95
C ASP A 106 -0.70 -0.59 9.66
N VAL A 107 -0.22 -1.20 8.58
CA VAL A 107 1.16 -1.11 8.12
C VAL A 107 1.17 -0.49 6.72
N THR A 108 1.90 0.62 6.59
CA THR A 108 2.09 1.33 5.33
C THR A 108 3.58 1.44 5.07
N CYS A 109 4.05 0.92 3.93
CA CYS A 109 5.44 1.07 3.53
C CYS A 109 5.56 1.84 2.23
N THR A 110 6.59 2.68 2.17
CA THR A 110 7.05 3.37 0.97
C THR A 110 8.34 2.72 0.53
N GLY A 111 8.42 2.24 -0.70
CA GLY A 111 9.66 1.62 -1.16
C GLY A 111 10.76 2.60 -1.51
N LYS A 112 11.93 2.04 -1.80
CA LYS A 112 13.14 2.74 -2.24
C LYS A 112 13.44 2.43 -3.69
#